data_AF-A0A1M7CDZ4-F1
#
_entry.id   AF-A0A1M7CDZ4-F1
#
_cell.length_a   1.000
_cell.length_b   1.000
_cell.length_c   1.000
_cell.angle_alpha   90.00
_cell.angle_beta   90.00
_cell.angle_gamma   90.00
#
_symmetry.space_group_name_H-M   'P 1'
#
loop_
_entity.id
_entity.type
_entity.pdbx_description
1 polymer ?
#
loop_
_entity_poly.entity_id
_entity_poly.type
_entity_poly.pdbx_seq_one_letter_code
_entity_poly.pdbx_strand_id
1 'polypeptide(L)'
;MSNSNQVEMNDVQGLILRGYNFPNIRYIIFSIKDIAGAKKFCADLASGTGLGGLSITNAEPWENMEKPEYCLNIGFTYSGLETLLGSDNCNVVSYYSSDEVFSSFTAGAVSDAVAIGDTGESAPANWWKNGGWIPKEPPSADGSELHIQLTLFTLTPENREKYYSTLLNMIEETSSGPAVVPVYYQDSDPITVDGNSDYVHFGYRDSLSQPRIDDILWNKPKMLKLMGVSSIDDRPKVPLDRFVISQEASDYNAHTLLVNGTFAAFRLLYQDEAKFEAFIHSDSSTSPELMAAKMCGRWRDGTPLVVSPDKEDKSLGEPSTKNFNFTNFNYLEPSPNQQGDQSSDELALKCPYAAHIRRANPRDDINVTGNNNNAQTHRILRRASPYGPVYDPNEKPGIQRGLVGLFIGAVLDFQFRFVTKLWLELGGFRNPDASPNSSGVDPLFGPQVADTNPGDFTFSYNKNGTYNQTPNLSRFIRTDGGLYLFLPGITGLKYIAKGTIPQPVSTD
;
A
#
# COMPACT_ATOMS: atom_id res chain seq x y z
N MET A 1 37.66 -1.42 2.41
CA MET A 1 36.95 -0.51 1.49
C MET A 1 35.65 -0.16 2.19
N SER A 2 35.47 1.08 2.62
CA SER A 2 34.23 1.50 3.29
C SER A 2 33.12 1.59 2.24
N ASN A 3 32.08 0.76 2.36
CA ASN A 3 30.89 0.91 1.52
C ASN A 3 30.21 2.24 1.87
N SER A 4 30.38 3.24 1.00
CA SER A 4 29.70 4.53 1.02
C SER A 4 28.26 4.46 0.50
N ASN A 5 27.65 3.26 0.41
CA ASN A 5 26.34 3.04 -0.20
C ASN A 5 25.18 2.99 0.82
N GLN A 6 25.37 3.50 2.03
CA GLN A 6 24.27 3.54 3.00
C GLN A 6 23.34 4.71 2.65
N VAL A 7 22.04 4.40 2.51
CA VAL A 7 20.99 5.40 2.32
C VAL A 7 21.09 6.53 3.35
N GLU A 8 20.95 7.77 2.90
CA GLU A 8 20.92 8.95 3.77
C GLU A 8 19.60 8.97 4.56
N MET A 9 19.59 8.27 5.70
CA MET A 9 18.36 8.04 6.48
C MET A 9 17.68 9.33 6.96
N ASN A 10 18.45 10.40 7.16
CA ASN A 10 17.93 11.72 7.50
C ASN A 10 17.22 12.41 6.33
N ASP A 11 17.47 11.97 5.11
CA ASP A 11 16.87 12.51 3.90
C ASP A 11 15.70 11.67 3.37
N VAL A 12 15.53 10.43 3.86
CA VAL A 12 14.38 9.59 3.48
C VAL A 12 13.25 9.72 4.49
N GLN A 13 12.01 9.87 4.01
CA GLN A 13 10.84 9.80 4.87
C GLN A 13 10.70 8.43 5.55
N GLY A 14 10.55 8.41 6.87
CA GLY A 14 10.74 7.20 7.67
C GLY A 14 9.79 6.05 7.36
N LEU A 15 8.56 6.35 6.94
CA LEU A 15 7.53 5.38 6.60
C LEU A 15 7.96 4.40 5.48
N ILE A 16 8.89 4.85 4.62
CA ILE A 16 9.43 4.09 3.49
C ILE A 16 10.32 2.95 4.02
N LEU A 17 11.25 3.25 4.93
CA LEU A 17 12.23 2.26 5.42
C LEU A 17 11.80 1.50 6.67
N ARG A 18 10.75 1.97 7.37
CA ARG A 18 10.16 1.28 8.52
C ARG A 18 8.66 1.58 8.64
N GLY A 19 7.87 0.59 9.07
CA GLY A 19 6.54 0.86 9.60
C GLY A 19 6.65 1.45 11.02
N TYR A 20 5.91 2.51 11.33
CA TYR A 20 5.98 3.11 12.67
C TYR A 20 5.23 2.29 13.73
N ASN A 21 4.25 1.48 13.33
CA ASN A 21 3.37 0.70 14.21
C ASN A 21 2.62 1.60 15.22
N PHE A 22 2.08 2.72 14.75
CA PHE A 22 1.20 3.59 15.53
C PHE A 22 -0.25 3.21 15.23
N PRO A 23 -1.11 3.06 16.26
CA PRO A 23 -2.46 2.55 16.07
C PRO A 23 -3.44 3.57 15.50
N ASN A 24 -3.25 4.87 15.78
CA ASN A 24 -4.18 5.90 15.36
C ASN A 24 -3.55 6.72 14.24
N ILE A 25 -4.23 6.79 13.10
CA ILE A 25 -3.72 7.46 11.91
C ILE A 25 -4.79 8.43 11.41
N ARG A 26 -4.37 9.60 10.90
CA ARG A 26 -5.21 10.50 10.09
C ARG A 26 -4.54 10.72 8.75
N TYR A 27 -5.23 10.36 7.68
CA TYR A 27 -4.86 10.70 6.32
C TYR A 27 -5.56 12.00 5.94
N ILE A 28 -4.83 12.99 5.44
CA ILE A 28 -5.35 14.32 5.13
C ILE A 28 -4.97 14.67 3.70
N ILE A 29 -5.91 15.19 2.92
CA ILE A 29 -5.65 15.74 1.60
C ILE A 29 -5.89 17.25 1.66
N PHE A 30 -4.95 18.02 1.15
CA PHE A 30 -5.00 19.48 1.10
C PHE A 30 -5.09 19.99 -0.33
N SER A 31 -5.79 21.12 -0.48
CA SER A 31 -5.78 21.95 -1.68
C SER A 31 -4.98 23.22 -1.43
N ILE A 32 -4.05 23.56 -2.32
CA ILE A 32 -3.30 24.81 -2.30
C ILE A 32 -4.22 25.94 -2.76
N LYS A 33 -4.25 27.05 -1.99
CA LYS A 33 -5.00 28.27 -2.29
C LYS A 33 -4.08 29.48 -2.48
N ASP A 34 -2.90 29.47 -1.86
CA ASP A 34 -1.84 30.44 -2.07
C ASP A 34 -0.47 29.74 -2.18
N ILE A 35 0.26 30.02 -3.27
CA ILE A 35 1.52 29.34 -3.58
C ILE A 35 2.62 29.72 -2.58
N ALA A 36 2.70 30.99 -2.16
CA ALA A 36 3.75 31.47 -1.28
C ALA A 36 3.60 30.87 0.13
N GLY A 37 2.39 30.89 0.68
CA GLY A 37 2.08 30.27 1.97
C GLY A 37 2.17 28.75 1.92
N ALA A 38 1.81 28.08 0.81
CA ALA A 38 2.01 26.64 0.66
C ALA A 38 3.50 26.26 0.63
N LYS A 39 4.33 27.05 -0.06
CA LYS A 39 5.79 26.93 -0.05
C LYS A 39 6.36 27.11 1.36
N LYS A 40 5.87 28.11 2.10
CA LYS A 40 6.23 28.32 3.51
C LYS A 40 5.83 27.13 4.39
N PHE A 41 4.61 26.61 4.24
CA PHE A 41 4.14 25.43 4.97
C PHE A 41 5.04 24.21 4.71
N CYS A 42 5.44 23.98 3.45
CA CYS A 42 6.41 22.93 3.11
C CYS A 42 7.79 23.18 3.75
N ALA A 43 8.25 24.45 3.77
CA ALA A 43 9.53 24.81 4.40
C ALA A 43 9.53 24.53 5.91
N ASP A 44 8.45 24.92 6.60
CA ASP A 44 8.27 24.72 8.03
C ASP A 44 8.26 23.22 8.38
N LEU A 45 7.57 22.39 7.59
CA LEU A 45 7.54 20.93 7.74
C LEU A 45 8.90 20.27 7.43
N ALA A 46 9.69 20.83 6.51
CA ALA A 46 11.01 20.30 6.18
C ALA A 46 12.07 20.62 7.22
N SER A 47 11.94 21.73 7.95
CA SER A 47 12.92 22.19 8.94
C SER A 47 12.55 21.86 10.39
N GLY A 48 11.24 21.74 10.70
CA GLY A 48 10.75 21.67 12.07
C GLY A 48 10.89 22.97 12.86
N THR A 49 11.28 24.07 12.22
CA THR A 49 11.49 25.37 12.88
C THR A 49 10.28 26.29 12.77
N GLY A 50 9.20 25.85 12.10
CA GLY A 50 7.96 26.60 11.98
C GLY A 50 7.24 26.75 13.32
N LEU A 51 6.23 27.63 13.35
CA LEU A 51 5.35 27.80 14.50
C LEU A 51 4.68 26.45 14.84
N GLY A 52 4.81 25.93 16.06
CA GLY A 52 4.26 24.62 16.44
C GLY A 52 5.23 23.44 16.25
N GLY A 53 6.32 23.61 15.50
CA GLY A 53 7.48 22.70 15.51
C GLY A 53 7.25 21.31 14.91
N LEU A 54 6.19 21.10 14.12
CA LEU A 54 6.01 19.82 13.43
C LEU A 54 6.99 19.70 12.27
N SER A 55 7.50 18.49 12.06
CA SER A 55 8.38 18.17 10.94
C SER A 55 8.05 16.81 10.35
N ILE A 56 8.42 16.64 9.08
CA ILE A 56 8.35 15.35 8.41
C ILE A 56 9.32 14.38 9.09
N THR A 57 8.81 13.23 9.49
CA THR A 57 9.58 12.21 10.19
C THR A 57 10.50 11.47 9.22
N ASN A 58 11.81 11.59 9.43
CA ASN A 58 12.82 10.89 8.63
C ASN A 58 13.00 9.42 9.06
N ALA A 59 13.91 8.71 8.39
CA ALA A 59 14.16 7.29 8.61
C ALA A 59 15.19 7.00 9.72
N GLU A 60 15.82 8.02 10.32
CA GLU A 60 16.80 7.82 11.38
C GLU A 60 16.20 7.12 12.60
N PRO A 61 16.99 6.31 13.33
CA PRO A 61 16.57 5.79 14.61
C PRO A 61 16.09 6.90 15.54
N TRP A 62 14.96 6.67 16.20
CA TRP A 62 14.53 7.59 17.23
C TRP A 62 15.53 7.59 18.38
N GLU A 63 15.62 8.72 19.07
CA GLU A 63 16.44 8.83 20.26
C GLU A 63 16.04 7.73 21.27
N ASN A 64 17.04 7.01 21.78
CA ASN A 64 16.85 5.89 22.70
C ASN A 64 15.90 4.77 22.21
N MET A 65 15.59 4.72 20.90
CA MET A 65 14.59 3.82 20.30
C MET A 65 13.16 4.03 20.85
N GLU A 66 12.89 5.19 21.44
CA GLU A 66 11.57 5.53 21.98
C GLU A 66 10.68 6.12 20.89
N LYS A 67 9.41 5.69 20.84
CA LYS A 67 8.45 6.23 19.88
C LYS A 67 8.20 7.70 20.18
N PRO A 68 8.29 8.61 19.18
CA PRO A 68 7.86 9.99 19.35
C PRO A 68 6.34 10.07 19.56
N GLU A 69 5.85 11.22 20.01
CA GLU A 69 4.41 11.43 20.23
C GLU A 69 3.61 11.39 18.91
N TYR A 70 4.27 11.72 17.79
CA TYR A 70 3.72 11.66 16.44
C TYR A 70 4.77 11.20 15.42
N CYS A 71 4.31 10.68 14.28
CA CYS A 71 5.09 10.69 13.04
C CYS A 71 4.27 11.34 11.92
N LEU A 72 4.94 11.99 10.96
CA LEU A 72 4.31 12.72 9.87
C LEU A 72 5.02 12.45 8.55
N ASN A 73 4.27 12.20 7.48
CA ASN A 73 4.78 12.03 6.12
C ASN A 73 3.98 12.86 5.14
N ILE A 74 4.65 13.30 4.06
CA ILE A 74 4.07 14.14 3.01
C ILE A 74 4.28 13.54 1.63
N GLY A 75 3.23 13.57 0.81
CA GLY A 75 3.27 13.28 -0.61
C GLY A 75 2.57 14.35 -1.42
N PHE A 76 2.96 14.49 -2.68
CA PHE A 76 2.40 15.48 -3.61
C PHE A 76 1.85 14.76 -4.83
N THR A 77 0.66 15.14 -5.28
CA THR A 77 0.19 14.77 -6.62
C THR A 77 1.00 15.53 -7.68
N TYR A 78 0.90 15.12 -8.94
CA TYR A 78 1.55 15.86 -10.03
C TYR A 78 1.04 17.31 -10.10
N SER A 79 -0.26 17.55 -9.99
CA SER A 79 -0.81 18.92 -9.96
C SER A 79 -0.30 19.73 -8.77
N GLY A 80 -0.10 19.10 -7.60
CA GLY A 80 0.51 19.73 -6.44
C GLY A 80 1.97 20.13 -6.68
N LEU A 81 2.76 19.25 -7.29
CA LEU A 81 4.14 19.57 -7.69
C LEU A 81 4.19 20.68 -8.74
N GLU A 82 3.37 20.60 -9.78
CA GLU A 82 3.31 21.61 -10.84
C GLU A 82 2.92 22.97 -10.28
N THR A 83 1.97 23.03 -9.34
CA THR A 83 1.58 24.28 -8.66
C THR A 83 2.73 24.91 -7.88
N LEU A 84 3.58 24.10 -7.24
CA LEU A 84 4.69 24.59 -6.40
C LEU A 84 5.96 24.89 -7.20
N LEU A 85 6.27 24.08 -8.21
CA LEU A 85 7.51 24.17 -9.00
C LEU A 85 7.33 24.93 -10.31
N GLY A 86 6.12 24.94 -10.89
CA GLY A 86 5.85 25.42 -12.24
C GLY A 86 6.09 24.34 -13.31
N SER A 87 5.34 24.40 -14.41
CA SER A 87 5.37 23.42 -15.49
C SER A 87 6.76 23.25 -16.12
N ASP A 88 7.53 24.33 -16.30
CA ASP A 88 8.89 24.26 -16.88
C ASP A 88 9.82 23.37 -16.05
N ASN A 89 9.79 23.51 -14.72
CA ASN A 89 10.57 22.68 -13.82
C ASN A 89 10.09 21.22 -13.83
N CYS A 90 8.78 20.98 -13.85
CA CYS A 90 8.22 19.63 -13.96
C CYS A 90 8.57 18.96 -15.29
N ASN A 91 8.61 19.71 -16.39
CA ASN A 91 9.04 19.22 -17.70
C ASN A 91 10.52 18.80 -17.69
N VAL A 92 11.40 19.57 -17.02
CA VAL A 92 12.80 19.18 -16.83
C VAL A 92 12.91 17.89 -16.00
N VAL A 93 12.17 17.79 -14.89
CA VAL A 93 12.14 16.57 -14.07
C VAL A 93 11.71 15.36 -14.90
N SER A 94 10.65 15.52 -15.71
CA SER A 94 10.15 14.46 -16.60
C SER A 94 11.18 14.09 -17.66
N TYR A 95 11.83 15.06 -18.31
CA TYR A 95 12.79 14.83 -19.39
C TYR A 95 14.03 14.04 -18.92
N TYR A 96 14.48 14.29 -17.69
CA TYR A 96 15.62 13.59 -17.08
C TYR A 96 15.23 12.37 -16.23
N SER A 97 13.99 11.90 -16.35
CA SER A 97 13.52 10.68 -15.69
C SER A 97 13.00 9.70 -16.74
N SER A 98 13.12 8.40 -16.46
CA SER A 98 12.54 7.37 -17.32
C SER A 98 11.00 7.42 -17.30
N ASP A 99 10.37 7.05 -18.42
CA ASP A 99 8.92 7.04 -18.55
C ASP A 99 8.25 6.15 -17.50
N GLU A 100 8.84 4.99 -17.18
CA GLU A 100 8.30 4.05 -16.20
C GLU A 100 8.27 4.61 -14.77
N VAL A 101 9.12 5.59 -14.48
CA VAL A 101 9.21 6.26 -13.17
C VAL A 101 8.19 7.39 -13.08
N PHE A 102 8.04 8.19 -14.13
CA PHE A 102 7.34 9.48 -14.03
C PHE A 102 6.00 9.55 -14.79
N SER A 103 5.82 8.79 -15.88
CA SER A 103 4.68 8.96 -16.79
C SER A 103 3.33 8.71 -16.13
N SER A 104 3.18 7.61 -15.38
CA SER A 104 1.90 7.31 -14.73
C SER A 104 1.65 8.20 -13.52
N PHE A 105 2.70 8.64 -12.82
CA PHE A 105 2.58 9.69 -11.81
C PHE A 105 2.04 10.99 -12.41
N THR A 106 2.57 11.43 -13.56
CA THR A 106 2.10 12.62 -14.29
C THR A 106 0.65 12.47 -14.76
N ALA A 107 0.27 11.29 -15.28
CA ALA A 107 -1.09 11.02 -15.72
C ALA A 107 -2.11 11.05 -14.56
N GLY A 108 -1.69 10.64 -13.37
CA GLY A 108 -2.50 10.63 -12.16
C GLY A 108 -3.47 9.45 -12.05
N ALA A 109 -3.96 9.21 -10.85
CA ALA A 109 -4.78 8.04 -10.52
C ALA A 109 -6.13 8.00 -11.25
N VAL A 110 -6.76 9.16 -11.51
CA VAL A 110 -8.03 9.23 -12.24
C VAL A 110 -7.88 8.69 -13.66
N SER A 111 -6.84 9.13 -14.37
CA SER A 111 -6.56 8.71 -15.74
C SER A 111 -6.23 7.22 -15.84
N ASP A 112 -5.57 6.68 -14.81
CA ASP A 112 -5.14 5.28 -14.78
C ASP A 112 -6.20 4.30 -14.24
N ALA A 113 -7.29 4.81 -13.66
CA ALA A 113 -8.30 4.05 -12.94
C ALA A 113 -8.79 2.80 -13.70
N VAL A 114 -9.20 2.97 -14.96
CA VAL A 114 -9.68 1.85 -15.79
C VAL A 114 -8.60 0.79 -16.00
N ALA A 115 -7.34 1.20 -16.18
CA ALA A 115 -6.24 0.29 -16.42
C ALA A 115 -5.93 -0.60 -15.20
N ILE A 116 -6.19 -0.11 -13.99
CA ILE A 116 -6.01 -0.84 -12.73
C ILE A 116 -7.32 -1.41 -12.17
N GLY A 117 -8.37 -1.51 -12.99
CA GLY A 117 -9.63 -2.17 -12.62
C GLY A 117 -10.64 -1.32 -11.84
N ASP A 118 -10.37 -0.03 -11.63
CA ASP A 118 -11.32 0.91 -11.03
C ASP A 118 -12.42 1.31 -12.02
N THR A 119 -13.38 0.41 -12.17
CA THR A 119 -14.52 0.53 -13.08
C THR A 119 -15.84 0.38 -12.33
N GLY A 120 -16.95 0.73 -12.97
CA GLY A 120 -18.28 0.62 -12.37
C GLY A 120 -18.41 1.41 -11.07
N GLU A 121 -18.73 0.74 -9.97
CA GLU A 121 -18.84 1.38 -8.65
C GLU A 121 -17.50 1.96 -8.16
N SER A 122 -16.38 1.37 -8.55
CA SER A 122 -15.03 1.86 -8.22
C SER A 122 -14.53 2.98 -9.14
N ALA A 123 -15.29 3.39 -10.16
CA ALA A 123 -14.84 4.39 -11.13
C ALA A 123 -14.62 5.77 -10.49
N PRO A 124 -13.69 6.61 -11.01
CA PRO A 124 -13.39 7.93 -10.45
C PRO A 124 -14.59 8.85 -10.24
N ALA A 125 -15.61 8.72 -11.09
CA ALA A 125 -16.86 9.45 -10.95
C ALA A 125 -17.57 9.21 -9.61
N ASN A 126 -17.22 8.17 -8.85
CA ASN A 126 -17.77 7.80 -7.55
C ASN A 126 -16.82 8.07 -6.37
N TRP A 127 -15.61 8.51 -6.63
CA TRP A 127 -14.63 8.77 -5.57
C TRP A 127 -15.04 9.98 -4.72
N TRP A 128 -14.59 9.96 -3.46
CA TRP A 128 -14.74 11.03 -2.46
C TRP A 128 -16.19 11.36 -2.06
N LYS A 129 -17.15 10.49 -2.43
CA LYS A 129 -18.57 10.65 -2.08
C LYS A 129 -18.95 10.10 -0.72
N ASN A 130 -18.15 9.18 -0.18
CA ASN A 130 -18.52 8.35 0.97
C ASN A 130 -17.72 8.71 2.23
N GLY A 131 -18.00 9.89 2.80
CA GLY A 131 -17.37 10.38 4.02
C GLY A 131 -16.03 11.06 3.80
N GLY A 132 -15.53 11.73 4.84
CA GLY A 132 -14.21 12.39 4.86
C GLY A 132 -14.07 13.67 4.03
N TRP A 133 -14.86 13.86 2.97
CA TRP A 133 -14.87 15.06 2.14
C TRP A 133 -15.42 16.27 2.93
N ILE A 134 -14.68 17.38 2.89
CA ILE A 134 -14.94 18.57 3.72
C ILE A 134 -15.70 19.66 2.93
N PRO A 135 -15.31 20.01 1.69
CA PRO A 135 -16.06 20.97 0.89
C PRO A 135 -17.48 20.52 0.59
N LYS A 136 -18.37 21.47 0.29
CA LYS A 136 -19.75 21.16 -0.13
C LYS A 136 -19.80 20.57 -1.53
N GLU A 137 -19.00 21.13 -2.43
CA GLU A 137 -18.90 20.68 -3.82
C GLU A 137 -17.93 19.52 -3.91
N PRO A 138 -18.20 18.50 -4.75
CA PRO A 138 -17.26 17.42 -4.98
C PRO A 138 -15.95 17.93 -5.61
N PRO A 139 -14.89 17.11 -5.58
CA PRO A 139 -13.69 17.43 -6.34
C PRO A 139 -13.98 17.49 -7.85
N SER A 140 -13.12 18.18 -8.60
CA SER A 140 -13.13 18.15 -10.05
C SER A 140 -12.96 16.71 -10.54
N ALA A 141 -13.50 16.41 -11.72
CA ALA A 141 -13.50 15.04 -12.25
C ALA A 141 -12.10 14.45 -12.41
N ASP A 142 -11.09 15.29 -12.65
CA ASP A 142 -9.67 14.91 -12.76
C ASP A 142 -8.91 14.95 -11.42
N GLY A 143 -9.55 15.45 -10.35
CA GLY A 143 -8.95 15.62 -9.03
C GLY A 143 -7.79 16.62 -8.98
N SER A 144 -7.69 17.52 -9.97
CA SER A 144 -6.55 18.44 -10.13
C SER A 144 -6.32 19.36 -8.92
N GLU A 145 -7.36 19.66 -8.13
CA GLU A 145 -7.24 20.47 -6.91
C GLU A 145 -6.79 19.72 -5.64
N LEU A 146 -6.59 18.40 -5.72
CA LEU A 146 -6.06 17.56 -4.64
C LEU A 146 -4.53 17.55 -4.74
N HIS A 147 -3.85 18.38 -3.94
CA HIS A 147 -2.45 18.72 -4.19
C HIS A 147 -1.46 18.00 -3.28
N ILE A 148 -1.78 17.90 -1.98
CA ILE A 148 -0.85 17.41 -0.95
C ILE A 148 -1.58 16.35 -0.12
N GLN A 149 -0.91 15.23 0.15
CA GLN A 149 -1.38 14.21 1.09
C GLN A 149 -0.44 14.17 2.30
N LEU A 150 -0.98 14.31 3.51
CA LEU A 150 -0.26 14.14 4.77
C LEU A 150 -0.81 12.92 5.52
N THR A 151 0.09 12.10 6.08
CA THR A 151 -0.27 11.01 6.98
C THR A 151 0.27 11.30 8.37
N LEU A 152 -0.62 11.52 9.34
CA LEU A 152 -0.31 11.74 10.75
C LEU A 152 -0.52 10.44 11.53
N PHE A 153 0.51 9.99 12.24
CA PHE A 153 0.50 8.80 13.09
C PHE A 153 0.62 9.20 14.55
N THR A 154 -0.22 8.68 15.44
CA THR A 154 -0.21 8.96 16.89
C THR A 154 -0.53 7.73 17.74
N LEU A 155 0.00 7.71 18.97
CA LEU A 155 -0.21 6.61 19.91
C LEU A 155 -1.63 6.59 20.47
N THR A 156 -2.28 7.75 20.56
CA THR A 156 -3.64 7.90 21.06
C THR A 156 -4.48 8.79 20.14
N PRO A 157 -5.82 8.67 20.17
CA PRO A 157 -6.72 9.59 19.48
C PRO A 157 -6.57 11.04 19.94
N GLU A 158 -6.30 11.30 21.22
CA GLU A 158 -6.11 12.66 21.75
C GLU A 158 -4.87 13.32 21.14
N ASN A 159 -3.77 12.56 20.99
CA ASN A 159 -2.61 13.04 20.27
C ASN A 159 -2.93 13.31 18.80
N ARG A 160 -3.80 12.50 18.16
CA ARG A 160 -4.22 12.72 16.76
C ARG A 160 -4.86 14.10 16.61
N GLU A 161 -5.80 14.45 17.49
CA GLU A 161 -6.46 15.77 17.46
C GLU A 161 -5.52 16.91 17.83
N LYS A 162 -4.64 16.71 18.82
CA LYS A 162 -3.64 17.70 19.24
C LYS A 162 -2.72 18.06 18.06
N TYR A 163 -2.09 17.07 17.43
CA TYR A 163 -1.14 17.33 16.35
C TYR A 163 -1.82 17.73 15.05
N TYR A 164 -3.05 17.29 14.79
CA TYR A 164 -3.85 17.83 13.69
C TYR A 164 -4.15 19.32 13.88
N SER A 165 -4.56 19.73 15.08
CA SER A 165 -4.79 21.16 15.39
C SER A 165 -3.50 21.98 15.28
N THR A 166 -2.38 21.46 15.78
CA THR A 166 -1.06 22.10 15.60
C THR A 166 -0.70 22.25 14.12
N LEU A 167 -0.94 21.21 13.30
CA LEU A 167 -0.69 21.24 11.86
C LEU A 167 -1.53 22.32 11.17
N LEU A 168 -2.81 22.45 11.51
CA LEU A 168 -3.64 23.51 10.94
C LEU A 168 -3.17 24.92 11.35
N ASN A 169 -2.70 25.08 12.59
CA ASN A 169 -2.15 26.36 13.07
C ASN A 169 -0.80 26.75 12.45
N MET A 170 -0.12 25.83 11.75
CA MET A 170 1.08 26.12 10.96
C MET A 170 0.76 26.82 9.63
N ILE A 171 -0.49 26.75 9.19
CA ILE A 171 -0.91 27.26 7.89
C ILE A 171 -1.01 28.79 7.96
N GLU A 172 -0.36 29.46 7.02
CA GLU A 172 -0.41 30.92 6.92
C GLU A 172 -1.80 31.39 6.47
N GLU A 173 -2.35 32.37 7.19
CA GLU A 173 -3.56 33.08 6.80
C GLU A 173 -3.24 34.19 5.80
N THR A 174 -3.88 34.16 4.64
CA THR A 174 -3.75 35.17 3.58
C THR A 174 -4.99 36.05 3.53
N SER A 175 -4.96 37.09 2.69
CA SER A 175 -6.16 37.93 2.44
C SER A 175 -7.37 37.14 1.91
N SER A 176 -7.14 35.97 1.31
CA SER A 176 -8.18 35.09 0.75
C SER A 176 -8.47 33.86 1.64
N GLY A 177 -7.91 33.81 2.85
CA GLY A 177 -8.01 32.70 3.79
C GLY A 177 -6.74 31.85 3.86
N PRO A 178 -6.80 30.62 4.41
CA PRO A 178 -5.63 29.78 4.64
C PRO A 178 -4.93 29.41 3.33
N ALA A 179 -3.60 29.47 3.33
CA ALA A 179 -2.78 29.21 2.14
C ALA A 179 -2.91 27.77 1.60
N VAL A 180 -3.15 26.81 2.50
CA VAL A 180 -3.54 25.44 2.16
C VAL A 180 -4.78 25.08 2.98
N VAL A 181 -5.74 24.38 2.38
CA VAL A 181 -6.99 24.01 3.07
C VAL A 181 -7.16 22.49 3.06
N PRO A 182 -7.48 21.85 4.19
CA PRO A 182 -7.85 20.44 4.17
C PRO A 182 -9.16 20.31 3.39
N VAL A 183 -9.20 19.38 2.44
CA VAL A 183 -10.39 19.07 1.63
C VAL A 183 -10.93 17.68 1.90
N TYR A 184 -10.11 16.81 2.48
CA TYR A 184 -10.53 15.47 2.88
C TYR A 184 -9.72 15.03 4.10
N TYR A 185 -10.33 14.29 5.01
CA TYR A 185 -9.58 13.44 5.93
C TYR A 185 -10.26 12.10 6.18
N GLN A 186 -9.46 11.09 6.49
CA GLN A 186 -9.93 9.79 6.97
C GLN A 186 -9.12 9.36 8.18
N ASP A 187 -9.83 9.07 9.26
CA ASP A 187 -9.25 8.44 10.44
C ASP A 187 -9.19 6.93 10.24
N SER A 188 -8.10 6.37 10.72
CA SER A 188 -7.89 4.93 10.81
C SER A 188 -7.53 4.59 12.26
N ASP A 189 -8.30 3.66 12.79
CA ASP A 189 -8.21 3.14 14.16
C ASP A 189 -8.05 1.62 14.06
N PRO A 190 -7.34 0.98 15.01
CA PRO A 190 -7.05 -0.45 14.89
C PRO A 190 -8.31 -1.28 15.12
N ILE A 191 -8.47 -2.35 14.34
CA ILE A 191 -9.41 -3.42 14.68
C ILE A 191 -8.69 -4.40 15.59
N THR A 192 -9.26 -4.66 16.77
CA THR A 192 -8.66 -5.53 17.78
C THR A 192 -9.50 -6.78 18.00
N VAL A 193 -8.90 -7.95 17.79
CA VAL A 193 -9.49 -9.27 18.07
C VAL A 193 -8.58 -10.01 19.03
N ASP A 194 -9.13 -10.48 20.15
CA ASP A 194 -8.38 -11.21 21.19
C ASP A 194 -7.08 -10.52 21.63
N GLY A 195 -7.12 -9.19 21.75
CA GLY A 195 -5.97 -8.36 22.16
C GLY A 195 -4.93 -8.09 21.09
N ASN A 196 -5.16 -8.54 19.85
CA ASN A 196 -4.28 -8.29 18.69
C ASN A 196 -4.90 -7.23 17.79
N SER A 197 -4.13 -6.18 17.47
CA SER A 197 -4.61 -4.97 16.77
C SER A 197 -4.20 -4.91 15.29
N ASP A 198 -3.83 -6.05 14.71
CA ASP A 198 -3.36 -6.22 13.33
C ASP A 198 -4.43 -6.79 12.39
N TYR A 199 -5.71 -6.67 12.77
CA TYR A 199 -6.84 -7.14 11.97
C TYR A 199 -7.35 -6.06 11.01
N VAL A 200 -7.92 -6.51 9.91
CA VAL A 200 -8.65 -5.70 8.93
C VAL A 200 -10.07 -6.25 8.74
N HIS A 201 -10.94 -5.51 8.06
CA HIS A 201 -12.27 -6.03 7.68
C HIS A 201 -12.14 -7.28 6.80
N PHE A 202 -13.20 -8.06 6.72
CA PHE A 202 -13.25 -9.49 6.38
C PHE A 202 -12.63 -10.42 7.43
N GLY A 203 -12.06 -9.87 8.51
CA GLY A 203 -11.60 -10.61 9.69
C GLY A 203 -10.20 -11.19 9.60
N TYR A 204 -9.40 -10.82 8.59
CA TYR A 204 -8.04 -11.33 8.45
C TYR A 204 -7.03 -10.54 9.30
N ARG A 205 -6.03 -11.24 9.86
CA ARG A 205 -4.75 -10.61 10.22
C ARG A 205 -4.02 -10.12 8.99
N ASP A 206 -3.54 -8.89 9.01
CA ASP A 206 -2.81 -8.25 7.91
C ASP A 206 -1.40 -7.78 8.33
N SER A 207 -0.69 -7.13 7.41
CA SER A 207 0.68 -6.63 7.54
C SER A 207 1.75 -7.69 7.82
N LEU A 208 1.41 -8.98 7.68
CA LEU A 208 2.33 -10.11 7.90
C LEU A 208 3.48 -10.16 6.89
N SER A 209 3.19 -9.92 5.61
CA SER A 209 4.19 -9.99 4.53
C SER A 209 4.50 -8.62 3.96
N GLN A 210 5.73 -8.17 4.21
CA GLN A 210 6.31 -6.94 3.68
C GLN A 210 7.62 -7.28 2.92
N PRO A 211 8.07 -6.45 1.97
CA PRO A 211 9.37 -6.61 1.33
C PRO A 211 10.52 -6.45 2.33
N ARG A 212 11.50 -7.36 2.27
CA ARG A 212 12.73 -7.24 3.05
C ARG A 212 13.73 -6.41 2.25
N ILE A 213 13.76 -5.11 2.51
CA ILE A 213 14.64 -4.19 1.77
C ILE A 213 16.11 -4.50 2.06
N ASP A 214 16.94 -4.58 1.02
CA ASP A 214 18.37 -4.84 1.21
C ASP A 214 19.12 -3.63 1.80
N ASP A 215 20.19 -3.95 2.51
CA ASP A 215 21.21 -3.04 3.04
C ASP A 215 20.74 -1.85 3.89
N ILE A 216 19.53 -1.87 4.43
CA ILE A 216 19.07 -0.84 5.39
C ILE A 216 19.40 -1.19 6.84
N LEU A 217 19.63 -0.16 7.66
CA LEU A 217 19.92 -0.28 9.09
C LEU A 217 18.90 -1.16 9.83
N TRP A 218 17.62 -0.95 9.56
CA TRP A 218 16.48 -1.65 10.20
C TRP A 218 16.50 -3.17 10.01
N ASN A 219 17.12 -3.67 8.94
CA ASN A 219 17.19 -5.09 8.61
C ASN A 219 18.52 -5.74 9.03
N LYS A 220 19.42 -4.99 9.68
CA LYS A 220 20.66 -5.56 10.23
C LYS A 220 20.34 -6.45 11.44
N PRO A 221 21.00 -7.61 11.62
CA PRO A 221 20.71 -8.53 12.72
C PRO A 221 20.74 -7.89 14.12
N LYS A 222 21.66 -6.95 14.36
CA LYS A 222 21.74 -6.20 15.62
C LYS A 222 20.48 -5.38 15.89
N MET A 223 19.94 -4.71 14.87
CA MET A 223 18.73 -3.89 15.00
C MET A 223 17.48 -4.76 15.17
N LEU A 224 17.36 -5.84 14.41
CA LEU A 224 16.29 -6.82 14.56
C LEU A 224 16.25 -7.37 16.00
N LYS A 225 17.41 -7.75 16.55
CA LYS A 225 17.52 -8.20 17.94
C LYS A 225 17.12 -7.12 18.94
N LEU A 226 17.51 -5.86 18.72
CA LEU A 226 17.12 -4.74 19.57
C LEU A 226 15.60 -4.50 19.55
N MET A 227 14.96 -4.76 18.41
CA MET A 227 13.50 -4.71 18.24
C MET A 227 12.78 -5.98 18.74
N GLY A 228 13.49 -6.92 19.35
CA GLY A 228 12.92 -8.17 19.85
C GLY A 228 12.49 -9.14 18.75
N VAL A 229 13.07 -9.02 17.55
CA VAL A 229 12.87 -9.94 16.43
C VAL A 229 13.90 -11.06 16.50
N SER A 230 13.41 -12.28 16.71
CA SER A 230 14.19 -13.52 16.71
C SER A 230 13.73 -14.54 15.67
N SER A 231 12.57 -14.33 15.04
CA SER A 231 12.11 -15.17 13.94
C SER A 231 13.01 -15.01 12.71
N ILE A 232 13.21 -16.11 11.99
CA ILE A 232 13.98 -16.13 10.74
C ILE A 232 13.04 -15.73 9.60
N ASP A 233 13.49 -14.84 8.71
CA ASP A 233 12.77 -14.45 7.51
C ASP A 233 13.51 -14.97 6.26
N ASP A 234 12.91 -16.00 5.64
CA ASP A 234 13.41 -16.65 4.42
C ASP A 234 13.15 -15.81 3.16
N ARG A 235 12.39 -14.72 3.26
CA ARG A 235 12.03 -13.96 2.07
C ARG A 235 13.28 -13.35 1.42
N PRO A 236 13.39 -13.43 0.08
CA PRO A 236 14.48 -12.81 -0.62
C PRO A 236 14.44 -11.30 -0.35
N LYS A 237 15.63 -10.72 -0.26
CA LYS A 237 15.74 -9.28 -0.13
C LYS A 237 15.39 -8.61 -1.46
N VAL A 238 14.86 -7.41 -1.37
CA VAL A 238 14.55 -6.58 -2.54
C VAL A 238 15.55 -5.42 -2.57
N PRO A 239 16.12 -5.08 -3.74
CA PRO A 239 16.99 -3.92 -3.88
C PRO A 239 16.34 -2.63 -3.33
N LEU A 240 17.16 -1.79 -2.69
CA LEU A 240 16.71 -0.54 -2.06
C LEU A 240 16.08 0.42 -3.08
N ASP A 241 16.62 0.46 -4.30
CA ASP A 241 16.17 1.30 -5.40
C ASP A 241 14.73 1.01 -5.87
N ARG A 242 14.14 -0.11 -5.45
CA ARG A 242 12.70 -0.40 -5.65
C ARG A 242 11.79 0.39 -4.71
N PHE A 243 12.34 1.01 -3.67
CA PHE A 243 11.56 1.73 -2.67
C PHE A 243 12.08 3.14 -2.38
N VAL A 244 13.36 3.39 -2.62
CA VAL A 244 13.99 4.71 -2.49
C VAL A 244 14.70 5.04 -3.80
N ILE A 245 14.22 6.07 -4.49
CA ILE A 245 14.73 6.44 -5.81
C ILE A 245 16.22 6.81 -5.71
N SER A 246 16.98 6.30 -6.66
CA SER A 246 18.43 6.45 -6.80
C SER A 246 18.78 6.72 -8.26
N GLN A 247 19.82 7.53 -8.50
CA GLN A 247 20.38 7.73 -9.85
C GLN A 247 21.29 6.57 -10.29
N GLU A 248 21.62 5.66 -9.36
CA GLU A 248 22.46 4.48 -9.61
C GLU A 248 21.62 3.22 -9.91
N ALA A 249 20.31 3.36 -10.08
CA ALA A 249 19.45 2.24 -10.45
C ALA A 249 19.82 1.71 -11.85
N SER A 250 19.80 0.39 -12.03
CA SER A 250 20.29 -0.24 -13.26
C SER A 250 19.29 -0.23 -14.41
N ASP A 251 18.01 0.02 -14.13
CA ASP A 251 16.89 -0.15 -15.07
C ASP A 251 15.98 1.09 -15.18
N TYR A 252 16.32 2.21 -14.52
CA TYR A 252 15.65 3.48 -14.71
C TYR A 252 16.59 4.66 -14.46
N ASN A 253 16.27 5.80 -15.07
CA ASN A 253 16.88 7.09 -14.78
C ASN A 253 15.92 7.94 -13.96
N ALA A 254 16.45 8.78 -13.07
CA ALA A 254 15.66 9.70 -12.27
C ALA A 254 16.37 11.05 -12.12
N HIS A 255 15.61 12.12 -12.27
CA HIS A 255 16.08 13.47 -11.97
C HIS A 255 16.46 13.60 -10.48
N THR A 256 17.49 14.38 -10.16
CA THR A 256 18.03 14.53 -8.79
C THR A 256 16.99 14.99 -7.75
N LEU A 257 15.94 15.70 -8.17
CA LEU A 257 14.80 16.06 -7.29
C LEU A 257 14.11 14.83 -6.67
N LEU A 258 14.09 13.71 -7.40
CA LEU A 258 13.38 12.49 -7.01
C LEU A 258 14.17 11.61 -6.03
N VAL A 259 15.50 11.79 -5.98
CA VAL A 259 16.42 10.99 -5.17
C VAL A 259 16.04 11.03 -3.69
N ASN A 260 16.20 9.90 -3.00
CA ASN A 260 15.77 9.67 -1.61
C ASN A 260 14.26 9.78 -1.37
N GLY A 261 13.48 10.10 -2.42
CA GLY A 261 12.03 10.01 -2.44
C GLY A 261 11.53 8.66 -2.96
N THR A 262 10.21 8.56 -3.14
CA THR A 262 9.53 7.39 -3.68
C THR A 262 8.16 7.79 -4.23
N PHE A 263 7.47 6.87 -4.90
CA PHE A 263 6.07 7.05 -5.27
C PHE A 263 5.16 6.18 -4.40
N ALA A 264 3.89 6.58 -4.34
CA ALA A 264 2.86 5.80 -3.69
C ALA A 264 1.53 5.95 -4.40
N ALA A 265 0.76 4.86 -4.44
CA ALA A 265 -0.68 4.95 -4.64
C ALA A 265 -1.36 5.09 -3.27
N PHE A 266 -1.99 6.23 -3.02
CA PHE A 266 -2.95 6.37 -1.93
C PHE A 266 -4.28 5.79 -2.37
N ARG A 267 -4.89 4.96 -1.54
CA ARG A 267 -6.16 4.30 -1.83
C ARG A 267 -7.11 4.39 -0.65
N LEU A 268 -8.37 4.69 -0.93
CA LEU A 268 -9.50 4.52 -0.05
C LEU A 268 -10.35 3.37 -0.61
N LEU A 269 -10.37 2.25 0.10
CA LEU A 269 -10.95 0.99 -0.36
C LEU A 269 -12.06 0.59 0.61
N TYR A 270 -13.31 0.77 0.20
CA TYR A 270 -14.48 0.27 0.92
C TYR A 270 -14.53 -1.26 0.87
N GLN A 271 -14.92 -1.89 1.98
CA GLN A 271 -15.09 -3.34 2.09
C GLN A 271 -16.54 -3.70 2.43
N ASP A 272 -17.21 -4.40 1.50
CA ASP A 272 -18.59 -4.86 1.67
C ASP A 272 -18.63 -6.21 2.41
N GLU A 273 -18.59 -6.13 3.73
CA GLU A 273 -18.65 -7.29 4.63
C GLU A 273 -19.91 -8.12 4.46
N ALA A 274 -21.07 -7.48 4.24
CA ALA A 274 -22.33 -8.19 4.06
C ALA A 274 -22.31 -9.05 2.78
N LYS A 275 -21.79 -8.49 1.69
CA LYS A 275 -21.65 -9.19 0.42
C LYS A 275 -20.61 -10.31 0.48
N PHE A 276 -19.48 -10.06 1.16
CA PHE A 276 -18.45 -11.06 1.40
C PHE A 276 -18.99 -12.23 2.23
N GLU A 277 -19.65 -11.95 3.35
CA GLU A 277 -20.26 -12.95 4.22
C GLU A 277 -21.33 -13.76 3.48
N ALA A 278 -22.18 -13.11 2.68
CA ALA A 278 -23.15 -13.82 1.85
C ALA A 278 -22.50 -14.78 0.84
N PHE A 279 -21.37 -14.38 0.23
CA PHE A 279 -20.65 -15.23 -0.73
C PHE A 279 -20.01 -16.44 -0.05
N ILE A 280 -19.31 -16.26 1.07
CA ILE A 280 -18.64 -17.38 1.74
C ILE A 280 -19.62 -18.42 2.32
N HIS A 281 -20.88 -18.03 2.56
CA HIS A 281 -21.96 -18.91 2.97
C HIS A 281 -22.77 -19.52 1.80
N SER A 282 -22.48 -19.14 0.55
CA SER A 282 -23.29 -19.53 -0.61
C SER A 282 -23.14 -21.00 -1.03
N ASP A 283 -22.01 -21.63 -0.71
CA ASP A 283 -21.78 -23.07 -0.93
C ASP A 283 -21.93 -23.85 0.38
N SER A 284 -23.09 -24.49 0.58
CA SER A 284 -23.35 -25.31 1.78
C SER A 284 -22.43 -26.52 1.94
N SER A 285 -21.70 -26.91 0.88
CA SER A 285 -20.74 -28.02 0.94
C SER A 285 -19.38 -27.61 1.49
N THR A 286 -19.09 -26.30 1.60
CA THR A 286 -17.82 -25.74 2.07
C THR A 286 -18.05 -24.88 3.30
N SER A 287 -17.20 -25.02 4.33
CA SER A 287 -17.32 -24.14 5.48
C SER A 287 -16.97 -22.70 5.08
N PRO A 288 -17.68 -21.68 5.59
CA PRO A 288 -17.39 -20.28 5.29
C PRO A 288 -15.92 -19.90 5.54
N GLU A 289 -15.34 -20.41 6.62
CA GLU A 289 -13.94 -20.15 6.97
C GLU A 289 -12.96 -20.76 5.96
N LEU A 290 -13.23 -21.97 5.44
CA LEU A 290 -12.38 -22.55 4.39
C LEU A 290 -12.53 -21.76 3.08
N MET A 291 -13.74 -21.31 2.73
CA MET A 291 -13.97 -20.46 1.56
C MET A 291 -13.17 -19.15 1.67
N ALA A 292 -13.31 -18.45 2.79
CA ALA A 292 -12.57 -17.24 3.10
C ALA A 292 -11.06 -17.49 3.04
N ALA A 293 -10.57 -18.59 3.61
CA ALA A 293 -9.15 -18.93 3.57
C ALA A 293 -8.66 -19.17 2.13
N LYS A 294 -9.44 -19.87 1.30
CA LYS A 294 -9.13 -20.13 -0.12
C LYS A 294 -9.12 -18.85 -0.95
N MET A 295 -10.01 -17.91 -0.67
CA MET A 295 -10.04 -16.61 -1.34
C MET A 295 -8.80 -15.76 -0.99
N CYS A 296 -8.40 -15.73 0.28
CA CYS A 296 -7.26 -14.93 0.72
C CYS A 296 -5.90 -15.60 0.41
N GLY A 297 -5.80 -16.92 0.61
CA GLY A 297 -4.54 -17.68 0.66
C GLY A 297 -4.01 -17.86 2.09
N ARG A 298 -4.73 -17.35 3.09
CA ARG A 298 -4.49 -17.50 4.52
C ARG A 298 -5.81 -17.67 5.26
N TRP A 299 -5.79 -18.42 6.35
CA TRP A 299 -6.85 -18.38 7.35
C TRP A 299 -6.91 -17.01 8.02
N ARG A 300 -8.04 -16.67 8.66
CA ARG A 300 -8.22 -15.38 9.33
C ARG A 300 -7.19 -15.11 10.43
N ASP A 301 -6.73 -16.15 11.13
CA ASP A 301 -5.61 -16.05 12.09
C ASP A 301 -4.22 -15.81 11.47
N GLY A 302 -4.13 -15.76 10.13
CA GLY A 302 -2.91 -15.52 9.37
C GLY A 302 -2.21 -16.79 8.89
N THR A 303 -2.59 -17.98 9.36
CA THR A 303 -1.98 -19.27 8.97
C THR A 303 -1.99 -19.41 7.43
N PRO A 304 -0.83 -19.62 6.77
CA PRO A 304 -0.81 -19.78 5.31
C PRO A 304 -1.46 -21.10 4.86
N LEU A 305 -2.27 -21.06 3.81
CA LEU A 305 -2.88 -22.28 3.25
C LEU A 305 -1.84 -23.30 2.77
N VAL A 306 -0.70 -22.85 2.27
CA VAL A 306 0.36 -23.76 1.80
C VAL A 306 0.97 -24.58 2.96
N VAL A 307 0.96 -23.99 4.17
CA VAL A 307 1.51 -24.59 5.40
C VAL A 307 0.47 -25.48 6.08
N SER A 308 -0.79 -25.04 6.15
CA SER A 308 -1.91 -25.81 6.71
C SER A 308 -3.14 -25.65 5.81
N PRO A 309 -3.35 -26.57 4.83
CA PRO A 309 -4.37 -26.41 3.80
C PRO A 309 -5.82 -26.52 4.27
N ASP A 310 -6.03 -27.24 5.37
CA ASP A 310 -7.38 -27.71 5.78
C ASP A 310 -7.88 -27.10 7.09
N LYS A 311 -7.01 -26.39 7.84
CA LYS A 311 -7.39 -25.72 9.10
C LYS A 311 -6.39 -24.63 9.52
N GLU A 312 -6.84 -23.73 10.38
CA GLU A 312 -5.95 -22.95 11.24
C GLU A 312 -5.02 -23.87 12.05
N ASP A 313 -3.75 -23.49 12.18
CA ASP A 313 -2.76 -24.27 12.91
C ASP A 313 -2.17 -23.49 14.09
N LYS A 314 -2.87 -23.56 15.23
CA LYS A 314 -2.44 -22.94 16.48
C LYS A 314 -1.10 -23.47 17.01
N SER A 315 -0.59 -24.61 16.49
CA SER A 315 0.73 -25.13 16.89
C SER A 315 1.89 -24.28 16.37
N LEU A 316 1.65 -23.46 15.33
CA LEU A 316 2.61 -22.47 14.82
C LEU A 316 2.79 -21.27 15.76
N GLY A 317 1.95 -21.16 16.79
CA GLY A 317 1.81 -19.99 17.66
C GLY A 317 1.13 -18.82 16.96
N GLU A 318 1.11 -17.64 17.58
CA GLU A 318 0.60 -16.44 16.94
C GLU A 318 1.65 -15.80 16.02
N PRO A 319 1.25 -15.15 14.91
CA PRO A 319 2.16 -14.35 14.09
C PRO A 319 2.87 -13.31 14.95
N SER A 320 4.16 -13.52 15.17
CA SER A 320 4.95 -12.65 16.04
C SER A 320 6.41 -12.67 15.65
N THR A 321 7.16 -11.73 16.23
CA THR A 321 8.60 -11.62 16.01
C THR A 321 9.41 -12.74 16.69
N LYS A 322 8.74 -13.63 17.46
CA LYS A 322 9.37 -14.69 18.26
C LYS A 322 9.03 -16.11 17.83
N ASN A 323 7.88 -16.31 17.21
CA ASN A 323 7.40 -17.63 16.76
C ASN A 323 7.83 -17.94 15.33
N PHE A 324 7.21 -18.95 14.72
CA PHE A 324 7.28 -19.17 13.28
C PHE A 324 7.00 -17.86 12.54
N ASN A 325 7.80 -17.55 11.53
CA ASN A 325 7.50 -16.44 10.64
C ASN A 325 6.49 -16.93 9.60
N PHE A 326 5.26 -16.43 9.68
CA PHE A 326 4.13 -16.79 8.82
C PHE A 326 4.32 -16.41 7.33
N THR A 327 5.50 -15.91 6.96
CA THR A 327 5.92 -15.67 5.58
C THR A 327 6.91 -16.70 5.05
N ASN A 328 7.47 -17.58 5.91
CA ASN A 328 8.39 -18.66 5.53
C ASN A 328 7.63 -19.81 4.88
N PHE A 329 7.25 -19.58 3.63
CA PHE A 329 6.76 -20.62 2.74
C PHE A 329 6.95 -20.20 1.29
N ASN A 330 6.84 -21.15 0.39
CA ASN A 330 6.87 -20.95 -1.06
C ASN A 330 5.79 -21.84 -1.67
N TYR A 331 5.39 -21.59 -2.92
CA TYR A 331 4.34 -22.40 -3.55
C TYR A 331 4.91 -23.65 -4.21
N LEU A 332 6.07 -23.59 -4.85
CA LEU A 332 6.60 -24.74 -5.61
C LEU A 332 7.57 -25.57 -4.75
N GLU A 333 8.57 -24.93 -4.16
CA GLU A 333 9.60 -25.58 -3.35
C GLU A 333 9.63 -24.98 -1.94
N PRO A 334 9.43 -25.77 -0.88
CA PRO A 334 9.29 -25.24 0.48
C PRO A 334 10.49 -24.38 0.88
N SER A 335 10.23 -23.27 1.57
CA SER A 335 11.33 -22.42 2.04
C SER A 335 12.11 -23.11 3.17
N PRO A 336 13.39 -22.74 3.41
CA PRO A 336 14.24 -23.46 4.36
C PRO A 336 13.67 -23.64 5.77
N ASN A 337 12.89 -22.67 6.25
CA ASN A 337 12.27 -22.68 7.57
C ASN A 337 10.75 -22.84 7.50
N GLN A 338 10.20 -23.36 6.40
CA GLN A 338 8.78 -23.67 6.29
C GLN A 338 8.38 -24.73 7.30
N GLN A 339 7.26 -24.50 7.99
CA GLN A 339 6.64 -25.48 8.89
C GLN A 339 5.37 -26.05 8.26
N GLY A 340 4.77 -27.06 8.89
CA GLY A 340 3.58 -27.74 8.36
C GLY A 340 3.86 -28.53 7.08
N ASP A 341 2.92 -28.50 6.14
CA ASP A 341 3.01 -29.22 4.88
C ASP A 341 4.20 -28.73 4.03
N GLN A 342 5.00 -29.66 3.52
CA GLN A 342 6.23 -29.43 2.75
C GLN A 342 6.10 -29.79 1.27
N SER A 343 4.95 -30.31 0.84
CA SER A 343 4.75 -30.73 -0.55
C SER A 343 4.60 -29.53 -1.50
N SER A 344 4.94 -29.73 -2.77
CA SER A 344 4.75 -28.71 -3.80
C SER A 344 3.27 -28.37 -3.98
N ASP A 345 2.95 -27.10 -4.16
CA ASP A 345 1.63 -26.58 -4.55
C ASP A 345 1.63 -26.10 -6.00
N GLU A 346 2.43 -26.76 -6.86
CA GLU A 346 2.49 -26.50 -8.29
C GLU A 346 1.14 -26.63 -8.98
N LEU A 347 0.24 -27.48 -8.48
CA LEU A 347 -1.09 -27.70 -9.07
C LEU A 347 -2.21 -26.93 -8.33
N ALA A 348 -1.86 -26.02 -7.42
CA ALA A 348 -2.81 -25.24 -6.61
C ALA A 348 -3.85 -26.07 -5.83
N LEU A 349 -3.43 -27.25 -5.34
CA LEU A 349 -4.29 -28.13 -4.53
C LEU A 349 -4.47 -27.59 -3.10
N LYS A 350 -3.53 -26.77 -2.61
CA LYS A 350 -3.57 -26.17 -1.28
C LYS A 350 -4.05 -24.73 -1.34
N CYS A 351 -3.32 -23.87 -2.06
CA CYS A 351 -3.60 -22.45 -2.21
C CYS A 351 -3.99 -22.17 -3.68
N PRO A 352 -5.24 -21.79 -3.97
CA PRO A 352 -5.69 -21.49 -5.33
C PRO A 352 -4.77 -20.48 -6.01
N TYR A 353 -4.53 -20.61 -7.32
CA TYR A 353 -3.83 -19.56 -8.08
C TYR A 353 -4.53 -18.21 -7.96
N ALA A 354 -5.87 -18.24 -7.89
CA ALA A 354 -6.72 -17.08 -7.69
C ALA A 354 -6.50 -16.39 -6.33
N ALA A 355 -5.96 -17.08 -5.32
CA ALA A 355 -5.92 -16.57 -3.95
C ALA A 355 -5.16 -15.24 -3.87
N HIS A 356 -5.72 -14.27 -3.13
CA HIS A 356 -5.24 -12.89 -3.07
C HIS A 356 -3.73 -12.80 -2.83
N ILE A 357 -3.20 -13.50 -1.82
CA ILE A 357 -1.76 -13.43 -1.50
C ILE A 357 -0.86 -14.19 -2.48
N ARG A 358 -1.39 -15.13 -3.27
CA ARG A 358 -0.66 -15.82 -4.34
C ARG A 358 -0.57 -14.94 -5.58
N ARG A 359 -1.64 -14.21 -5.89
CA ARG A 359 -1.68 -13.21 -6.96
C ARG A 359 -0.81 -11.99 -6.63
N ALA A 360 -0.95 -11.41 -5.44
CA ALA A 360 -0.19 -10.25 -5.02
C ALA A 360 1.32 -10.51 -4.84
N ASN A 361 1.72 -11.76 -4.62
CA ASN A 361 3.11 -12.18 -4.54
C ASN A 361 3.25 -13.67 -4.92
N PRO A 362 3.63 -13.99 -6.17
CA PRO A 362 3.77 -15.36 -6.65
C PRO A 362 4.98 -16.11 -6.10
N ARG A 363 5.85 -15.44 -5.31
CA ARG A 363 7.04 -16.04 -4.68
C ARG A 363 7.95 -16.71 -5.70
N ASP A 364 8.12 -18.03 -5.60
CA ASP A 364 8.95 -18.89 -6.42
C ASP A 364 8.25 -19.41 -7.68
N ASP A 365 6.99 -19.02 -7.92
CA ASP A 365 6.23 -19.45 -9.08
C ASP A 365 6.63 -18.66 -10.34
N ILE A 366 7.57 -19.22 -11.11
CA ILE A 366 8.12 -18.60 -12.32
C ILE A 366 7.16 -18.61 -13.51
N ASN A 367 6.09 -19.41 -13.44
CA ASN A 367 5.11 -19.60 -14.51
C ASN A 367 4.03 -18.50 -14.53
N VAL A 368 4.14 -17.51 -13.64
CA VAL A 368 3.20 -16.39 -13.53
C VAL A 368 3.44 -15.38 -14.66
N THR A 369 2.34 -14.96 -15.28
CA THR A 369 2.33 -14.01 -16.39
C THR A 369 3.07 -12.73 -16.02
N GLY A 370 4.06 -12.37 -16.83
CA GLY A 370 4.88 -11.17 -16.64
C GLY A 370 5.90 -11.24 -15.50
N ASN A 371 5.95 -12.32 -14.70
CA ASN A 371 6.89 -12.44 -13.59
C ASN A 371 8.34 -12.50 -14.10
N ASN A 372 8.63 -13.23 -15.19
CA ASN A 372 9.97 -13.35 -15.80
C ASN A 372 11.09 -13.65 -14.78
N ASN A 373 10.80 -14.45 -13.76
CA ASN A 373 11.68 -14.73 -12.61
C ASN A 373 12.15 -13.47 -11.85
N ASN A 374 11.28 -12.45 -11.78
CA ASN A 374 11.58 -11.13 -11.24
C ASN A 374 10.53 -10.64 -10.23
N ALA A 375 9.95 -11.54 -9.44
CA ALA A 375 8.91 -11.20 -8.45
C ALA A 375 9.37 -10.12 -7.45
N GLN A 376 10.68 -9.93 -7.29
CA GLN A 376 11.29 -8.92 -6.43
C GLN A 376 11.06 -7.48 -6.92
N THR A 377 11.04 -7.21 -8.23
CA THR A 377 10.78 -5.86 -8.76
C THR A 377 9.32 -5.45 -8.64
N HIS A 378 8.40 -6.41 -8.49
CA HIS A 378 6.97 -6.17 -8.35
C HIS A 378 6.51 -5.99 -6.89
N ARG A 379 7.44 -6.01 -5.94
CA ARG A 379 7.13 -5.93 -4.51
C ARG A 379 6.68 -4.53 -4.12
N ILE A 380 5.64 -4.43 -3.30
CA ILE A 380 5.06 -3.17 -2.82
C ILE A 380 5.17 -3.11 -1.30
N LEU A 381 5.54 -1.96 -0.74
CA LEU A 381 5.41 -1.70 0.70
C LEU A 381 3.98 -1.24 0.99
N ARG A 382 3.27 -1.96 1.87
CA ARG A 382 1.90 -1.62 2.25
C ARG A 382 1.90 -0.87 3.57
N ARG A 383 1.29 0.32 3.58
CA ARG A 383 1.07 1.20 4.73
C ARG A 383 -0.40 1.65 4.75
N ALA A 384 -1.26 0.66 4.58
CA ALA A 384 -2.71 0.79 4.72
C ALA A 384 -3.14 0.23 6.07
N SER A 385 -4.25 0.75 6.57
CA SER A 385 -4.81 0.42 7.88
C SER A 385 -6.35 0.54 7.81
N PRO A 386 -7.11 -0.18 8.65
CA PRO A 386 -8.56 -0.17 8.53
C PRO A 386 -9.17 1.17 8.94
N TYR A 387 -10.33 1.49 8.37
CA TYR A 387 -11.19 2.59 8.81
C TYR A 387 -12.62 2.09 9.01
N GLY A 388 -13.38 2.85 9.80
CA GLY A 388 -14.78 2.55 10.09
C GLY A 388 -14.97 1.44 11.13
N PRO A 389 -16.21 1.25 11.61
CA PRO A 389 -16.51 0.31 12.67
C PRO A 389 -16.45 -1.14 12.16
N VAL A 390 -16.13 -2.06 13.08
CA VAL A 390 -16.27 -3.52 12.87
C VAL A 390 -17.69 -3.83 12.44
N TYR A 391 -17.83 -4.75 11.49
CA TYR A 391 -19.11 -5.17 10.95
C TYR A 391 -20.01 -5.80 12.02
N ASP A 392 -21.28 -5.35 12.08
CA ASP A 392 -22.35 -6.03 12.82
C ASP A 392 -23.38 -6.57 11.81
N PRO A 393 -23.68 -7.87 11.78
CA PRO A 393 -24.69 -8.45 10.89
C PRO A 393 -26.09 -7.83 10.99
N ASN A 394 -26.39 -7.11 12.09
CA ASN A 394 -27.67 -6.45 12.32
C ASN A 394 -27.64 -4.94 12.02
N GLU A 395 -26.53 -4.42 11.50
CA GLU A 395 -26.39 -3.00 11.20
C GLU A 395 -27.28 -2.54 10.04
N LYS A 396 -27.46 -1.22 9.95
CA LYS A 396 -28.16 -0.63 8.82
C LYS A 396 -27.26 -0.62 7.58
N PRO A 397 -27.82 -0.73 6.35
CA PRO A 397 -27.05 -0.55 5.14
C PRO A 397 -26.34 0.81 5.07
N GLY A 398 -25.19 0.84 4.39
CA GLY A 398 -24.48 2.08 4.06
C GLY A 398 -23.37 2.51 5.05
N ILE A 399 -23.11 1.73 6.10
CA ILE A 399 -21.97 1.98 6.99
C ILE A 399 -20.66 1.86 6.20
N GLN A 400 -19.86 2.93 6.25
CA GLN A 400 -18.57 2.98 5.57
C GLN A 400 -17.48 2.36 6.44
N ARG A 401 -16.75 1.42 5.85
CA ARG A 401 -15.61 0.73 6.43
C ARG A 401 -14.69 0.22 5.34
N GLY A 402 -13.44 -0.04 5.66
CA GLY A 402 -12.52 -0.65 4.72
C GLY A 402 -11.06 -0.38 5.05
N LEU A 403 -10.23 -0.23 4.02
CA LEU A 403 -8.81 0.08 4.13
C LEU A 403 -8.50 1.45 3.55
N VAL A 404 -7.61 2.19 4.21
CA VAL A 404 -7.07 3.45 3.71
C VAL A 404 -5.55 3.47 3.88
N GLY A 405 -4.83 3.99 2.89
CA GLY A 405 -3.42 4.31 3.05
C GLY A 405 -2.59 4.13 1.79
N LEU A 406 -1.29 3.87 1.98
CA LEU A 406 -0.28 3.99 0.92
C LEU A 406 0.25 2.63 0.46
N PHE A 407 0.37 2.48 -0.85
CA PHE A 407 1.03 1.37 -1.54
C PHE A 407 2.28 1.93 -2.23
N ILE A 408 3.44 1.70 -1.62
CA ILE A 408 4.68 2.46 -1.88
C ILE A 408 5.65 1.65 -2.75
N GLY A 409 6.25 2.32 -3.73
CA GLY A 409 7.26 1.80 -4.64
C GLY A 409 7.91 2.90 -5.48
N ALA A 410 9.19 2.75 -5.80
CA ALA A 410 9.94 3.73 -6.60
C ALA A 410 9.50 3.77 -8.08
N VAL A 411 8.87 2.71 -8.58
CA VAL A 411 8.41 2.60 -9.97
C VAL A 411 6.98 2.05 -9.96
N LEU A 412 5.97 2.94 -9.99
CA LEU A 412 4.56 2.55 -9.92
C LEU A 412 4.19 1.53 -11.01
N ASP A 413 4.76 1.70 -12.21
CA ASP A 413 4.51 0.85 -13.38
C ASP A 413 4.91 -0.59 -13.17
N PHE A 414 6.02 -0.85 -12.49
CA PHE A 414 6.48 -2.20 -12.19
C PHE A 414 5.91 -2.75 -10.89
N GLN A 415 5.39 -1.89 -10.02
CA GLN A 415 4.94 -2.27 -8.68
C GLN A 415 3.41 -2.18 -8.60
N PHE A 416 2.87 -1.08 -8.06
CA PHE A 416 1.44 -0.95 -7.79
C PHE A 416 0.56 -1.20 -9.03
N ARG A 417 0.89 -0.56 -10.16
CA ARG A 417 0.12 -0.70 -11.40
C ARG A 417 0.22 -2.11 -11.94
N PHE A 418 1.43 -2.67 -12.01
CA PHE A 418 1.66 -4.03 -12.48
C PHE A 418 0.88 -5.06 -11.69
N VAL A 419 1.03 -5.07 -10.36
CA VAL A 419 0.38 -6.04 -9.48
C VAL A 419 -1.13 -5.88 -9.58
N THR A 420 -1.66 -4.67 -9.49
CA THR A 420 -3.11 -4.46 -9.52
C THR A 420 -3.69 -4.85 -10.88
N LYS A 421 -3.14 -4.32 -11.97
CA LYS A 421 -3.63 -4.59 -13.33
C LYS A 421 -3.44 -6.04 -13.74
N LEU A 422 -2.19 -6.51 -13.75
CA LEU A 422 -1.85 -7.78 -14.37
C LEU A 422 -2.09 -8.95 -13.45
N TRP A 423 -1.81 -8.78 -12.15
CA TRP A 423 -1.91 -9.88 -11.22
C TRP A 423 -3.21 -9.93 -10.48
N LEU A 424 -3.88 -8.84 -10.10
CA LEU A 424 -5.15 -8.91 -9.36
C LEU A 424 -6.37 -8.90 -10.28
N GLU A 425 -6.44 -7.93 -11.19
CA GLU A 425 -7.66 -7.57 -11.92
C GLU A 425 -7.85 -8.30 -13.26
N LEU A 426 -6.80 -8.85 -13.87
CA LEU A 426 -6.90 -9.62 -15.11
C LEU A 426 -6.94 -11.13 -14.86
N GLY A 427 -7.78 -11.84 -15.63
CA GLY A 427 -7.72 -13.30 -15.72
C GLY A 427 -6.40 -13.81 -16.32
N GLY A 428 -6.12 -15.12 -16.22
CA GLY A 428 -4.93 -15.71 -16.85
C GLY A 428 -3.62 -15.39 -16.11
N PHE A 429 -3.58 -15.74 -14.84
CA PHE A 429 -2.46 -15.45 -13.94
C PHE A 429 -1.21 -16.31 -14.17
N ARG A 430 -1.38 -17.59 -14.53
CA ARG A 430 -0.28 -18.57 -14.59
C ARG A 430 -0.44 -19.52 -15.79
N ASN A 431 0.67 -19.93 -16.40
CA ASN A 431 0.71 -20.91 -17.49
C ASN A 431 1.86 -21.92 -17.31
N PRO A 432 1.63 -23.25 -17.27
CA PRO A 432 0.35 -23.94 -17.41
C PRO A 432 -0.58 -23.68 -16.22
N ASP A 433 -1.88 -23.75 -16.51
CA ASP A 433 -2.95 -23.58 -15.54
C ASP A 433 -3.63 -24.91 -15.23
N ALA A 434 -3.80 -25.21 -13.95
CA ALA A 434 -4.48 -26.40 -13.46
C ALA A 434 -5.89 -26.10 -12.87
N SER A 435 -6.28 -24.82 -12.79
CA SER A 435 -7.62 -24.40 -12.36
C SER A 435 -8.63 -24.56 -13.50
N PRO A 436 -9.87 -25.00 -13.22
CA PRO A 436 -10.95 -25.11 -14.21
C PRO A 436 -11.32 -23.81 -14.95
N ASN A 437 -10.91 -22.64 -14.45
CA ASN A 437 -11.25 -21.32 -14.99
C ASN A 437 -10.02 -20.46 -15.34
N SER A 438 -8.89 -21.08 -15.70
CA SER A 438 -7.66 -20.33 -16.07
C SER A 438 -7.21 -19.34 -14.99
N SER A 439 -7.11 -19.83 -13.75
CA SER A 439 -6.72 -19.11 -12.53
C SER A 439 -7.71 -18.01 -12.10
N GLY A 440 -8.79 -17.79 -12.86
CA GLY A 440 -9.78 -16.75 -12.60
C GLY A 440 -9.17 -15.37 -12.39
N VAL A 441 -9.83 -14.55 -11.58
CA VAL A 441 -9.38 -13.23 -11.08
C VAL A 441 -9.13 -13.29 -9.57
N ASP A 442 -8.59 -12.22 -8.99
CA ASP A 442 -8.54 -12.09 -7.53
C ASP A 442 -9.96 -12.11 -6.94
N PRO A 443 -10.27 -12.97 -5.96
CA PRO A 443 -11.62 -13.14 -5.46
C PRO A 443 -12.08 -12.05 -4.48
N LEU A 444 -11.19 -11.18 -3.98
CA LEU A 444 -11.58 -10.05 -3.14
C LEU A 444 -11.90 -8.81 -3.98
N PHE A 445 -11.08 -8.55 -5.00
CA PHE A 445 -11.34 -7.49 -5.98
C PHE A 445 -12.42 -7.89 -7.00
N GLY A 446 -12.57 -9.19 -7.25
CA GLY A 446 -13.58 -9.76 -8.13
C GLY A 446 -13.41 -9.35 -9.61
N PRO A 447 -14.29 -9.85 -10.49
CA PRO A 447 -14.26 -9.49 -11.90
C PRO A 447 -14.63 -8.02 -12.11
N GLN A 448 -14.09 -7.45 -13.19
CA GLN A 448 -14.46 -6.14 -13.71
C GLN A 448 -15.79 -6.23 -14.48
N VAL A 449 -16.48 -5.09 -14.62
CA VAL A 449 -17.74 -5.03 -15.40
C VAL A 449 -17.49 -5.37 -16.89
N ALA A 450 -16.29 -5.09 -17.40
CA ALA A 450 -15.90 -5.37 -18.76
C ALA A 450 -15.43 -6.82 -18.99
N ASP A 451 -15.35 -7.65 -17.95
CA ASP A 451 -14.95 -9.05 -18.10
C ASP A 451 -16.02 -9.82 -18.86
N THR A 452 -15.64 -10.30 -20.04
CA THR A 452 -16.51 -11.06 -20.94
C THR A 452 -16.34 -12.56 -20.79
N ASN A 453 -15.30 -13.01 -20.07
CA ASN A 453 -15.07 -14.42 -19.80
C ASN A 453 -15.98 -14.89 -18.65
N PRO A 454 -16.96 -15.78 -18.91
CA PRO A 454 -17.88 -16.23 -17.86
C PRO A 454 -17.18 -16.94 -16.69
N GLY A 455 -15.97 -17.49 -16.91
CA GLY A 455 -15.18 -18.16 -15.88
C GLY A 455 -14.70 -17.24 -14.75
N ASP A 456 -14.58 -15.93 -15.01
CA ASP A 456 -14.09 -14.96 -14.02
C ASP A 456 -15.17 -14.60 -12.97
N PHE A 457 -16.43 -14.91 -13.25
CA PHE A 457 -17.55 -14.83 -12.28
C PHE A 457 -17.69 -16.10 -11.42
N THR A 458 -16.74 -17.02 -11.50
CA THR A 458 -16.72 -18.27 -10.73
C THR A 458 -15.42 -18.35 -9.94
N PHE A 459 -15.51 -18.57 -8.63
CA PHE A 459 -14.34 -18.87 -7.81
C PHE A 459 -14.07 -20.38 -7.81
N SER A 460 -12.89 -20.78 -8.29
CA SER A 460 -12.49 -22.19 -8.35
C SER A 460 -11.40 -22.49 -7.32
N TYR A 461 -11.56 -23.56 -6.55
CA TYR A 461 -10.62 -23.95 -5.50
C TYR A 461 -10.61 -25.46 -5.26
N ASN A 462 -9.50 -26.00 -4.78
CA ASN A 462 -9.41 -27.40 -4.42
C ASN A 462 -9.80 -27.63 -2.95
N LYS A 463 -10.57 -28.69 -2.72
CA LYS A 463 -10.90 -29.25 -1.41
C LYS A 463 -10.89 -30.77 -1.51
N ASN A 464 -10.14 -31.44 -0.64
CA ASN A 464 -10.02 -32.90 -0.61
C ASN A 464 -9.64 -33.52 -1.97
N GLY A 465 -8.74 -32.87 -2.71
CA GLY A 465 -8.27 -33.35 -4.01
C GLY A 465 -9.23 -33.11 -5.18
N THR A 466 -10.40 -32.51 -4.94
CA THR A 466 -11.39 -32.20 -5.99
C THR A 466 -11.53 -30.69 -6.15
N TYR A 467 -11.60 -30.22 -7.40
CA TYR A 467 -11.91 -28.83 -7.69
C TYR A 467 -13.41 -28.56 -7.51
N ASN A 468 -13.71 -27.52 -6.74
CA ASN A 468 -15.04 -27.00 -6.51
C ASN A 468 -15.15 -25.63 -7.17
N GLN A 469 -16.35 -25.25 -7.56
CA GLN A 469 -16.65 -23.99 -8.23
C GLN A 469 -17.83 -23.32 -7.56
N THR A 470 -17.62 -22.10 -7.10
CA THR A 470 -18.67 -21.26 -6.52
C THR A 470 -18.98 -20.12 -7.49
N PRO A 471 -20.18 -20.11 -8.10
CA PRO A 471 -20.56 -19.08 -9.06
C PRO A 471 -20.89 -17.76 -8.36
N ASN A 472 -21.20 -16.72 -9.15
CA ASN A 472 -21.59 -15.40 -8.67
C ASN A 472 -20.50 -14.67 -7.86
N LEU A 473 -19.23 -14.96 -8.17
CA LEU A 473 -18.13 -14.15 -7.69
C LEU A 473 -18.32 -12.71 -8.19
N SER A 474 -18.10 -11.76 -7.29
CA SER A 474 -18.26 -10.34 -7.59
C SER A 474 -17.26 -9.54 -6.77
N ARG A 475 -17.18 -8.23 -7.03
CA ARG A 475 -16.31 -7.32 -6.28
C ARG A 475 -16.81 -7.12 -4.85
N PHE A 476 -15.95 -7.36 -3.85
CA PHE A 476 -16.22 -7.07 -2.43
C PHE A 476 -15.48 -5.82 -1.95
N ILE A 477 -14.46 -5.39 -2.70
CA ILE A 477 -13.65 -4.20 -2.42
C ILE A 477 -13.96 -3.13 -3.48
N ARG A 478 -14.54 -2.00 -3.07
CA ARG A 478 -14.81 -0.85 -3.95
C ARG A 478 -13.81 0.27 -3.68
N THR A 479 -13.30 0.89 -4.73
CA THR A 479 -12.43 2.07 -4.60
C THR A 479 -13.28 3.33 -4.45
N ASP A 480 -13.13 4.02 -3.32
CA ASP A 480 -13.81 5.28 -3.00
C ASP A 480 -12.88 6.49 -3.13
N GLY A 481 -11.61 6.29 -3.49
CA GLY A 481 -10.66 7.38 -3.71
C GLY A 481 -9.27 6.88 -4.04
N GLY A 482 -8.54 7.63 -4.87
CA GLY A 482 -7.19 7.29 -5.30
C GLY A 482 -6.35 8.52 -5.63
N LEU A 483 -5.08 8.52 -5.23
CA LEU A 483 -4.07 9.50 -5.66
C LEU A 483 -2.77 8.77 -6.01
N TYR A 484 -2.04 9.28 -6.99
CA TYR A 484 -0.62 8.97 -7.17
C TYR A 484 0.21 10.11 -6.61
N LEU A 485 1.14 9.74 -5.73
CA LEU A 485 1.88 10.67 -4.90
C LEU A 485 3.37 10.46 -5.11
N PHE A 486 4.11 11.56 -5.22
CA PHE A 486 5.54 11.58 -4.98
C PHE A 486 5.79 11.98 -3.53
N LEU A 487 6.44 11.09 -2.77
CA LEU A 487 6.91 11.36 -1.42
C LEU A 487 8.38 11.77 -1.53
N PRO A 488 8.72 13.08 -1.47
CA PRO A 488 10.08 13.53 -1.66
C PRO A 488 10.98 13.13 -0.48
N GLY A 489 12.29 13.05 -0.73
CA GLY A 489 13.27 13.15 0.35
C GLY A 489 13.18 14.52 1.05
N ILE A 490 13.78 14.67 2.23
CA ILE A 490 13.73 15.92 3.01
C ILE A 490 14.38 17.07 2.23
N THR A 491 15.45 16.79 1.49
CA THR A 491 16.14 17.72 0.60
C THR A 491 15.27 18.06 -0.61
N GLY A 492 14.61 17.07 -1.22
CA GLY A 492 13.61 17.30 -2.27
C GLY A 492 12.47 18.19 -1.80
N LEU A 493 11.98 18.00 -0.58
CA LEU A 493 10.96 18.84 0.04
C LEU A 493 11.44 20.30 0.22
N LYS A 494 12.73 20.51 0.56
CA LYS A 494 13.32 21.85 0.63
C LYS A 494 13.40 22.55 -0.73
N TYR A 495 13.59 21.80 -1.83
CA TYR A 495 13.53 22.33 -3.20
C TYR A 495 12.10 22.71 -3.59
N ILE A 496 11.13 21.83 -3.31
CA ILE A 496 9.70 22.08 -3.51
C ILE A 496 9.26 23.34 -2.73
N ALA A 497 9.68 23.47 -1.47
CA ALA A 497 9.40 24.63 -0.63
C ALA A 497 10.00 25.95 -1.17
N LYS A 498 11.06 25.88 -1.99
CA LYS A 498 11.64 27.06 -2.66
C LYS A 498 11.01 27.30 -4.04
N GLY A 499 10.25 26.34 -4.58
CA GLY A 499 9.79 26.36 -5.96
C GLY A 499 10.92 26.24 -6.99
N THR A 500 11.97 25.50 -6.66
CA THR A 500 13.12 25.29 -7.52
C THR A 500 13.43 23.79 -7.64
N ILE A 501 14.28 23.43 -8.60
CA ILE A 501 14.80 22.06 -8.75
C ILE A 501 16.33 22.07 -8.67
N PRO A 502 16.97 20.97 -8.22
CA PRO A 502 18.40 20.79 -8.39
C PRO A 502 18.76 20.82 -9.89
N GLN A 503 19.98 21.25 -10.21
CA GLN A 503 20.48 21.10 -11.58
C GLN A 503 20.60 19.61 -11.92
N PRO A 504 20.23 19.18 -13.14
CA PRO A 504 20.44 17.81 -13.56
C PRO A 504 21.94 17.51 -13.62
N VAL A 505 22.32 16.28 -13.29
CA VAL A 505 23.69 15.81 -13.49
C VAL A 505 23.93 15.69 -15.00
N SER A 506 24.96 16.37 -15.54
CA SER A 506 25.32 16.26 -16.96
C SER A 506 25.60 14.80 -17.29
N THR A 507 24.89 14.26 -18.26
CA THR A 507 25.19 12.95 -18.84
C THR A 507 26.14 13.19 -20.01
N ASP A 508 27.43 13.36 -19.69
CA ASP A 508 28.50 13.38 -20.69
C ASP A 508 28.77 11.99 -21.26
#